data_AF-A0A3L7Q4P3-F1
#
_entry.id   AF-A0A3L7Q4P3-F1
#
_cell.length_a   1.000
_cell.length_b   1.000
_cell.length_c   1.000
_cell.angle_alpha   90.00
_cell.angle_beta   90.00
_cell.angle_gamma   90.00
#
_symmetry.space_group_name_H-M   'P 1'
#
loop_
_entity.id
_entity.type
_entity.pdbx_description
1 polymer ?
#
loop_
_entity_poly.entity_id
_entity_poly.type
_entity_poly.pdbx_seq_one_letter_code
_entity_poly.pdbx_strand_id
1 'polypeptide(L)'
;MRIASLAFIEPDGTRQAVVEVLSDGEVHAIELRGSRSHRTETVRVDYLTREELRALYNELVVQTDIVTLSTESVRESIQAASESQQLGAEIEEAADTEIGLRIGTRWHTVQCPAAALLAVRFPDSAEVATVATVQARLQNIAAVALVGGSETADRYATNATRKLHEMHPDARELTRRDLAMVRRLADGSAFVQFRYRGSPHGQDACLVSLTQSTSGPPRVSILDTPTVIR
;
A
#
# COMPACT_ATOMS: atom_id res chain seq x y z
N MET A 1 18.86 -12.33 -2.51
CA MET A 1 19.32 -10.94 -2.80
C MET A 1 18.10 -10.03 -2.85
N ARG A 2 18.12 -8.84 -2.23
CA ARG A 2 16.98 -7.91 -2.26
C ARG A 2 16.78 -7.30 -3.66
N ILE A 3 15.54 -7.33 -4.15
CA ILE A 3 15.15 -6.77 -5.46
C ILE A 3 14.18 -5.60 -5.37
N ALA A 4 13.36 -5.54 -4.32
CA ALA A 4 12.46 -4.42 -4.06
C ALA A 4 12.29 -4.22 -2.55
N SER A 5 12.05 -2.99 -2.12
CA SER A 5 11.70 -2.67 -0.75
C SER A 5 10.83 -1.42 -0.65
N LEU A 6 10.02 -1.38 0.39
CA LEU A 6 9.30 -0.19 0.83
C LEU A 6 9.62 0.09 2.29
N ALA A 7 9.89 1.35 2.60
CA ALA A 7 10.02 1.86 3.96
C ALA A 7 9.36 3.23 4.10
N PHE A 8 9.06 3.61 5.35
CA PHE A 8 8.68 4.96 5.73
C PHE A 8 9.78 5.57 6.58
N ILE A 9 10.16 6.82 6.30
CA ILE A 9 11.15 7.57 7.09
C ILE A 9 10.37 8.62 7.87
N GLU A 10 10.34 8.48 9.19
CA GLU A 10 9.66 9.41 10.08
C GLU A 10 10.40 10.77 10.13
N PRO A 11 9.73 11.85 10.56
CA PRO A 11 10.36 13.17 10.71
C PRO A 11 11.60 13.19 11.62
N ASP A 12 11.70 12.25 12.57
CA ASP A 12 12.87 12.08 13.45
C ASP A 12 14.03 11.30 12.79
N GLY A 13 13.88 10.92 11.53
CA GLY A 13 14.84 10.12 10.75
C GLY A 13 14.70 8.61 10.95
N THR A 14 13.77 8.15 11.79
CA THR A 14 13.56 6.72 12.02
C THR A 14 13.01 6.05 10.78
N ARG A 15 13.77 5.09 10.24
CA ARG A 15 13.36 4.28 9.09
C ARG A 15 12.57 3.05 9.54
N GLN A 16 11.34 2.92 9.06
CA GLN A 16 10.45 1.79 9.27
C GLN A 16 10.29 0.99 7.99
N ALA A 17 10.90 -0.19 7.93
CA ALA A 17 10.71 -1.09 6.81
C ALA A 17 9.29 -1.68 6.84
N VAL A 18 8.67 -1.79 5.65
CA VAL A 18 7.31 -2.32 5.46
C VAL A 18 7.37 -3.67 4.77
N VAL A 19 8.12 -3.75 3.68
CA VAL A 19 8.33 -4.99 2.95
C VAL A 19 9.69 -5.02 2.28
N GLU A 20 10.29 -6.20 2.23
CA GLU A 20 11.41 -6.53 1.36
C GLU A 20 11.05 -7.74 0.50
N VAL A 21 11.38 -7.67 -0.78
CA VAL A 21 11.21 -8.79 -1.72
C VAL A 21 12.59 -9.23 -2.20
N LEU A 22 12.86 -10.53 -2.09
CA LEU A 22 14.10 -11.16 -2.49
C LEU A 22 13.98 -11.79 -3.89
N SER A 23 15.13 -12.00 -4.52
CA SER A 23 15.28 -12.51 -5.89
C SER A 23 14.80 -13.95 -6.09
N ASP A 24 14.70 -14.72 -5.01
CA ASP A 24 14.14 -16.07 -4.97
C ASP A 24 12.62 -16.07 -4.75
N GLY A 25 12.00 -14.89 -4.61
CA GLY A 25 10.57 -14.72 -4.38
C GLY A 25 10.20 -14.61 -2.91
N GLU A 26 11.13 -14.79 -1.96
CA GLU A 26 10.83 -14.61 -0.54
C GLU A 26 10.44 -13.15 -0.24
N VAL A 27 9.36 -12.98 0.52
CA VAL A 27 8.79 -11.69 0.92
C VAL A 27 8.86 -11.58 2.43
N HIS A 28 9.53 -10.55 2.93
CA HIS A 28 9.57 -10.20 4.35
C HIS A 28 8.63 -9.02 4.58
N ALA A 29 7.43 -9.27 5.10
CA ALA A 29 6.48 -8.24 5.46
C ALA A 29 6.56 -7.94 6.96
N ILE A 30 6.63 -6.66 7.30
CA ILE A 30 6.94 -6.21 8.66
C ILE A 30 5.68 -5.59 9.27
N GLU A 31 5.18 -6.21 10.35
CA GLU A 31 4.10 -5.66 11.16
C GLU A 31 4.70 -4.95 12.38
N LEU A 32 4.49 -3.64 12.46
CA LEU A 32 4.84 -2.85 13.63
C LEU A 32 3.66 -2.83 14.61
N ARG A 33 3.93 -3.20 15.86
CA ARG A 33 2.94 -3.19 16.96
C ARG A 33 3.40 -2.28 18.08
N GLY A 34 2.43 -1.72 18.82
CA GLY A 34 2.69 -0.87 19.99
C GLY A 34 2.72 0.63 19.68
N SER A 35 3.00 1.43 20.71
CA SER A 35 3.19 2.89 20.57
C SER A 35 4.59 3.20 20.02
N ARG A 36 4.82 4.45 19.56
CA ARG A 36 6.16 4.92 19.14
C ARG A 36 7.27 4.58 20.16
N SER A 37 6.95 4.62 21.46
CA SER A 37 7.90 4.34 22.55
C SER A 37 8.09 2.86 22.90
N HIS A 38 7.23 1.95 22.43
CA HIS A 38 7.27 0.52 22.75
C HIS A 38 6.92 -0.33 21.51
N ARG A 39 7.70 -0.15 20.45
CA ARG A 39 7.47 -0.87 19.19
C ARG A 39 8.01 -2.29 19.24
N THR A 40 7.18 -3.23 18.82
CA THR A 40 7.59 -4.61 18.53
C THR A 40 7.44 -4.85 17.04
N GLU A 41 8.50 -5.36 16.41
CA GLU A 41 8.48 -5.75 14.99
C GLU A 41 8.21 -7.24 14.89
N THR A 42 7.27 -7.62 14.03
CA THR A 42 7.04 -9.01 13.65
C THR A 42 7.25 -9.14 12.16
N VAL A 43 8.21 -9.98 11.75
CA VAL A 43 8.42 -10.31 10.34
C VAL A 43 7.58 -11.53 9.97
N ARG A 44 6.79 -11.41 8.90
CA ARG A 44 6.10 -12.51 8.26
C ARG A 44 6.78 -12.82 6.93
N VAL A 45 7.09 -14.09 6.74
CA VAL A 45 7.70 -14.60 5.51
C VAL A 45 6.62 -15.24 4.66
N ASP A 46 6.58 -14.85 3.39
CA ASP A 46 5.76 -15.45 2.35
C ASP A 46 6.59 -15.61 1.07
N TYR A 47 6.04 -16.22 0.03
CA TYR A 47 6.76 -16.48 -1.22
C TYR A 47 5.92 -16.13 -2.44
N LEU A 48 6.48 -15.30 -3.31
CA LEU A 48 5.97 -15.08 -4.66
C LEU A 48 6.42 -16.22 -5.56
N THR A 49 5.51 -16.72 -6.39
CA THR A 49 5.88 -17.60 -7.49
C THR A 49 6.77 -16.87 -8.49
N ARG A 50 7.48 -17.62 -9.33
CA ARG A 50 8.31 -17.03 -10.40
C ARG A 50 7.51 -16.13 -11.35
N GLU A 51 6.26 -16.51 -11.63
CA GLU A 51 5.35 -15.72 -12.46
C GLU A 51 4.93 -14.43 -11.77
N GLU A 52 4.60 -14.49 -10.48
CA GLU A 52 4.27 -13.29 -9.68
C GLU A 52 5.47 -12.37 -9.51
N LEU A 53 6.68 -12.91 -9.34
CA LEU A 53 7.91 -12.13 -9.27
C LEU A 53 8.19 -11.41 -10.59
N ARG A 54 7.98 -12.08 -11.73
CA ARG A 54 8.12 -11.49 -13.06
C ARG A 54 7.05 -10.43 -13.31
N ALA A 55 5.81 -10.69 -12.90
CA ALA A 55 4.71 -9.73 -12.99
C ALA A 55 5.01 -8.49 -12.14
N LEU A 56 5.51 -8.67 -10.91
CA LEU A 56 5.94 -7.58 -10.05
C LEU A 56 7.04 -6.75 -10.71
N TYR A 57 8.09 -7.38 -11.23
CA TYR A 57 9.15 -6.66 -11.93
C TYR A 57 8.59 -5.85 -13.12
N ASN A 58 7.71 -6.45 -13.92
CA ASN A 58 7.10 -5.77 -15.04
C ASN A 58 6.23 -4.58 -14.61
N GLU A 59 5.42 -4.74 -13.56
CA GLU A 59 4.61 -3.67 -12.99
C GLU A 59 5.49 -2.52 -12.48
N LEU A 60 6.51 -2.80 -11.66
CA LEU A 60 7.36 -1.79 -11.03
C LEU A 60 8.34 -1.10 -11.99
N VAL A 61 8.90 -1.84 -12.95
CA VAL A 61 9.97 -1.31 -13.80
C VAL A 61 9.46 -0.91 -15.17
N VAL A 62 8.61 -1.72 -15.80
CA VAL A 62 8.20 -1.50 -17.19
C VAL A 62 6.94 -0.63 -17.26
N GLN A 63 5.96 -0.86 -16.38
CA GLN A 63 4.68 -0.16 -16.45
C GLN A 63 4.70 1.19 -15.73
N THR A 64 5.28 1.26 -14.53
CA THR A 64 5.32 2.52 -13.78
C THR A 64 6.54 3.40 -14.10
N ASP A 65 7.55 2.84 -14.78
CA ASP A 65 8.79 3.53 -15.14
C ASP A 65 9.47 4.28 -13.96
N ILE A 66 9.30 3.79 -12.73
CA ILE A 66 9.84 4.45 -11.52
C ILE A 66 11.37 4.57 -11.56
N VAL A 67 12.02 3.76 -12.40
CA VAL A 67 13.47 3.73 -12.59
C VAL A 67 14.04 4.98 -13.27
N THR A 68 13.20 5.78 -13.93
CA THR A 68 13.58 7.07 -14.53
C THR A 68 13.43 8.23 -13.56
N LEU A 69 12.73 8.04 -12.44
CA LEU A 69 12.53 9.07 -11.43
C LEU A 69 13.75 9.20 -10.52
N SER A 70 14.01 10.41 -10.03
CA SER A 70 14.90 10.64 -8.89
C SER A 70 14.13 11.30 -7.75
N THR A 71 14.68 11.24 -6.54
CA THR A 71 14.12 11.97 -5.39
C THR A 71 14.01 13.47 -5.69
N GLU A 72 15.01 14.04 -6.38
CA GLU A 72 15.03 15.44 -6.79
C GLU A 72 13.91 15.75 -7.80
N SER A 73 13.73 14.92 -8.84
CA SER A 73 12.69 15.16 -9.84
C SER A 73 11.28 15.09 -9.25
N VAL A 74 11.05 14.18 -8.29
CA VAL A 74 9.78 14.09 -7.55
C VAL A 74 9.55 15.34 -6.72
N ARG A 75 10.56 15.86 -6.02
CA ARG A 75 10.46 17.10 -5.24
C ARG A 75 10.16 18.32 -6.11
N GLU A 76 10.83 18.43 -7.27
CA GLU A 76 10.58 19.50 -8.24
C GLU A 76 9.14 19.44 -8.78
N SER A 77 8.64 18.24 -9.11
CA SER A 77 7.25 18.05 -9.55
C SER A 77 6.24 18.43 -8.47
N ILE A 78 6.49 18.07 -7.21
CA ILE A 78 5.65 18.49 -6.07
C ILE A 78 5.65 20.00 -5.90
N GLN A 79 6.81 20.65 -5.98
CA GLN A 79 6.92 22.10 -5.84
C GLN A 79 6.17 22.82 -6.97
N ALA A 80 6.35 22.37 -8.22
CA ALA A 80 5.64 22.91 -9.37
C ALA A 80 4.12 22.74 -9.26
N ALA A 81 3.64 21.58 -8.79
CA ALA A 81 2.22 21.34 -8.56
C ALA A 81 1.66 22.21 -7.42
N SER A 82 2.42 22.35 -6.33
CA SER A 82 2.10 23.21 -5.18
C SER A 82 1.92 24.67 -5.61
N GLU A 83 2.86 25.21 -6.40
CA GLU A 83 2.79 26.57 -6.94
C GLU A 83 1.63 26.74 -7.93
N SER A 84 1.44 25.78 -8.84
CA SER A 84 0.39 25.85 -9.87
C SER A 84 -1.02 25.77 -9.28
N GLN A 85 -1.22 24.98 -8.23
CA GLN A 85 -2.53 24.75 -7.61
C GLN A 85 -2.78 25.63 -6.38
N GLN A 86 -1.77 26.37 -5.92
CA GLN A 86 -1.82 27.20 -4.71
C GLN A 86 -2.20 26.38 -3.45
N LEU A 87 -1.73 25.14 -3.38
CA LEU A 87 -1.96 24.23 -2.26
C LEU A 87 -0.63 23.85 -1.61
N GLY A 88 -0.58 23.86 -0.28
CA GLY A 88 0.61 23.43 0.45
C GLY A 88 0.94 21.94 0.23
N ALA A 89 2.20 21.67 -0.12
CA ALA A 89 2.73 20.30 -0.21
C ALA A 89 3.12 19.70 1.14
N GLU A 90 3.31 20.54 2.16
CA GLU A 90 3.65 20.07 3.50
C GLU A 90 2.46 19.35 4.14
N ILE A 91 2.73 18.16 4.70
CA ILE A 91 1.78 17.40 5.50
C ILE A 91 2.44 17.17 6.85
N GLU A 92 1.88 17.80 7.87
CA GLU A 92 2.42 17.78 9.23
C GLU A 92 2.60 16.35 9.75
N GLU A 93 3.77 16.08 10.36
CA GLU A 93 4.19 14.77 10.87
C GLU A 93 4.18 13.60 9.86
N ALA A 94 3.99 13.86 8.56
CA ALA A 94 3.94 12.78 7.59
C ALA A 94 5.33 12.18 7.35
N ALA A 95 5.38 10.86 7.29
CA ALA A 95 6.60 10.14 6.94
C ALA A 95 6.87 10.22 5.43
N ASP A 96 8.16 10.24 5.08
CA ASP A 96 8.62 10.08 3.70
C ASP A 96 8.47 8.62 3.28
N THR A 97 7.94 8.40 2.08
CA THR A 97 7.92 7.09 1.44
C THR A 97 9.25 6.86 0.75
N GLU A 98 9.96 5.78 1.12
CA GLU A 98 11.19 5.34 0.46
C GLU A 98 10.92 4.03 -0.28
N ILE A 99 11.13 4.04 -1.61
CA ILE A 99 11.07 2.84 -2.45
C ILE A 99 12.47 2.55 -2.95
N GLY A 100 12.90 1.30 -2.81
CA GLY A 100 14.18 0.84 -3.33
C GLY A 100 14.00 -0.34 -4.28
N LEU A 101 14.68 -0.32 -5.42
CA LEU A 101 14.63 -1.35 -6.45
C LEU A 101 16.03 -1.73 -6.93
N ARG A 102 16.22 -3.01 -7.26
CA ARG A 102 17.43 -3.50 -7.93
C ARG A 102 17.24 -3.45 -9.45
N ILE A 103 18.10 -2.71 -10.14
CA ILE A 103 18.14 -2.61 -11.60
C ILE A 103 19.50 -3.12 -12.07
N GLY A 104 19.51 -4.32 -12.66
CA GLY A 104 20.76 -5.03 -12.93
C GLY A 104 21.55 -5.23 -11.65
N THR A 105 22.74 -4.61 -11.56
CA THR A 105 23.59 -4.67 -10.37
C THR A 105 23.39 -3.50 -9.40
N ARG A 106 22.69 -2.43 -9.81
CA ARG A 106 22.57 -1.19 -9.04
C ARG A 106 21.31 -1.19 -8.17
N TRP A 107 21.43 -0.62 -6.98
CA TRP A 107 20.29 -0.30 -6.13
C TRP A 107 19.87 1.15 -6.40
N HIS A 108 18.61 1.34 -6.73
CA HIS A 108 18.00 2.63 -7.04
C HIS A 108 16.96 2.94 -5.97
N THR A 109 16.98 4.17 -5.43
CA THR A 109 16.09 4.60 -4.37
C THR A 109 15.39 5.90 -4.77
N VAL A 110 14.08 5.97 -4.57
CA VAL A 110 13.27 7.18 -4.74
C VAL A 110 12.57 7.47 -3.41
N GLN A 111 12.64 8.72 -2.97
CA GLN A 111 11.95 9.21 -1.78
C GLN A 111 10.89 10.25 -2.18
N CYS A 112 9.73 10.19 -1.53
CA CYS A 112 8.63 11.13 -1.74
C CYS A 112 7.88 11.36 -0.42
N PRO A 113 7.68 12.62 0.00
CA PRO A 113 6.92 12.91 1.21
C PRO A 113 5.47 12.47 1.02
N ALA A 114 4.97 11.65 1.95
CA ALA A 114 3.55 11.31 2.03
C ALA A 114 2.89 10.90 0.69
N ALA A 115 3.58 10.10 -0.14
CA ALA A 115 3.26 9.94 -1.57
C ALA A 115 1.78 9.62 -1.85
N ALA A 116 1.16 8.72 -1.07
CA ALA A 116 -0.26 8.41 -1.20
C ALA A 116 -1.21 9.61 -0.98
N LEU A 117 -0.90 10.50 -0.04
CA LEU A 117 -1.68 11.71 0.23
C LEU A 117 -1.43 12.78 -0.83
N LEU A 118 -0.17 12.96 -1.23
CA LEU A 118 0.18 13.91 -2.28
C LEU A 118 -0.39 13.51 -3.65
N ALA A 119 -0.50 12.21 -3.95
CA ALA A 119 -1.15 11.77 -5.20
C ALA A 119 -2.63 12.11 -5.25
N VAL A 120 -3.31 12.19 -4.09
CA VAL A 120 -4.71 12.67 -4.02
C VAL A 120 -4.77 14.18 -4.14
N ARG A 121 -3.81 14.90 -3.53
CA ARG A 121 -3.76 16.36 -3.55
C ARG A 121 -3.35 16.92 -4.92
N PHE A 122 -2.40 16.26 -5.58
CA PHE A 122 -1.80 16.67 -6.86
C PHE A 122 -1.97 15.55 -7.91
N PRO A 123 -3.22 15.26 -8.35
CA PRO A 123 -3.49 14.12 -9.24
C PRO A 123 -2.83 14.26 -10.62
N ASP A 124 -2.49 15.48 -11.04
CA ASP A 124 -1.85 15.76 -12.33
C ASP A 124 -0.32 15.58 -12.30
N SER A 125 0.28 15.39 -11.12
CA SER A 125 1.72 15.09 -11.01
C SER A 125 1.96 13.61 -11.32
N ALA A 126 2.44 13.35 -12.53
CA ALA A 126 2.74 11.99 -12.99
C ALA A 126 3.78 11.29 -12.10
N GLU A 127 4.81 12.02 -11.64
CA GLU A 127 5.86 11.48 -10.77
C GLU A 127 5.30 11.04 -9.42
N VAL A 128 4.47 11.88 -8.78
CA VAL A 128 3.85 11.55 -7.49
C VAL A 128 2.87 10.40 -7.65
N ALA A 129 2.08 10.38 -8.74
CA ALA A 129 1.17 9.28 -9.05
C ALA A 129 1.91 7.95 -9.28
N THR A 130 3.07 7.97 -9.95
CA THR A 130 3.94 6.81 -10.12
C THR A 130 4.44 6.28 -8.80
N VAL A 131 4.98 7.15 -7.94
CA VAL A 131 5.49 6.75 -6.62
C VAL A 131 4.36 6.17 -5.76
N ALA A 132 3.19 6.80 -5.73
CA ALA A 132 2.03 6.32 -4.98
C ALA A 132 1.52 4.97 -5.50
N THR A 133 1.58 4.73 -6.82
CA THR A 133 1.20 3.45 -7.44
C THR A 133 2.14 2.33 -7.03
N VAL A 134 3.45 2.57 -7.06
CA VAL A 134 4.46 1.59 -6.61
C VAL A 134 4.36 1.34 -5.11
N GLN A 135 4.20 2.40 -4.31
CA GLN A 135 3.94 2.28 -2.87
C GLN A 135 2.72 1.38 -2.63
N ALA A 136 1.60 1.66 -3.29
CA ALA A 136 0.36 0.91 -3.14
C ALA A 136 0.54 -0.57 -3.48
N ARG A 137 1.34 -0.87 -4.50
CA ARG A 137 1.63 -2.25 -4.91
C ARG A 137 2.52 -2.99 -3.92
N LEU A 138 3.57 -2.36 -3.42
CA LEU A 138 4.44 -2.98 -2.41
C LEU A 138 3.71 -3.16 -1.07
N GLN A 139 2.87 -2.20 -0.67
CA GLN A 139 1.97 -2.36 0.48
C GLN A 139 1.00 -3.54 0.30
N ASN A 140 0.45 -3.73 -0.90
CA ASN A 140 -0.42 -4.87 -1.18
C ASN A 140 0.32 -6.20 -0.98
N ILE A 141 1.55 -6.33 -1.48
CA ILE A 141 2.38 -7.54 -1.25
C ILE A 141 2.62 -7.76 0.24
N ALA A 142 2.97 -6.70 0.96
CA ALA A 142 3.15 -6.76 2.41
C ALA A 142 1.87 -7.28 3.10
N ALA A 143 0.72 -6.72 2.73
CA ALA A 143 -0.58 -7.10 3.28
C ALA A 143 -0.92 -8.57 2.99
N VAL A 144 -0.68 -9.06 1.77
CA VAL A 144 -0.89 -10.48 1.42
C VAL A 144 -0.02 -11.40 2.28
N ALA A 145 1.25 -11.08 2.46
CA ALA A 145 2.14 -11.85 3.34
C ALA A 145 1.67 -11.81 4.81
N LEU A 146 1.19 -10.66 5.30
CA LEU A 146 0.72 -10.50 6.69
C LEU A 146 -0.56 -11.29 7.01
N VAL A 147 -1.47 -11.47 6.05
CA VAL A 147 -2.63 -12.36 6.24
C VAL A 147 -2.25 -13.85 6.19
N GLY A 148 -1.05 -14.20 5.74
CA GLY A 148 -0.60 -15.59 5.58
C GLY A 148 -0.76 -16.11 4.15
N GLY A 149 -0.47 -15.25 3.18
CA GLY A 149 -0.29 -15.61 1.77
C GLY A 149 -1.54 -15.53 0.90
N SER A 150 -1.33 -15.76 -0.40
CA SER A 150 -2.33 -15.55 -1.46
C SER A 150 -3.65 -16.29 -1.24
N GLU A 151 -3.62 -17.56 -0.84
CA GLU A 151 -4.84 -18.33 -0.59
C GLU A 151 -5.69 -17.71 0.53
N THR A 152 -5.03 -17.29 1.62
CA THR A 152 -5.71 -16.64 2.74
C THR A 152 -6.27 -15.27 2.33
N ALA A 153 -5.51 -14.50 1.54
CA ALA A 153 -5.96 -13.22 1.01
C ALA A 153 -7.20 -13.38 0.11
N ASP A 154 -7.22 -14.40 -0.76
CA ASP A 154 -8.35 -14.70 -1.64
C ASP A 154 -9.61 -15.11 -0.85
N ARG A 155 -9.45 -15.87 0.25
CA ARG A 155 -10.57 -16.17 1.16
C ARG A 155 -11.13 -14.92 1.83
N TYR A 156 -10.26 -14.00 2.28
CA TYR A 156 -10.70 -12.72 2.83
C TYR A 156 -11.44 -11.89 1.78
N ALA A 157 -10.92 -11.82 0.55
CA ALA A 157 -11.54 -11.10 -0.56
C ALA A 157 -12.92 -11.68 -0.93
N THR A 158 -13.05 -13.01 -0.95
CA THR A 158 -14.32 -13.72 -1.19
C THR A 158 -15.34 -13.39 -0.09
N ASN A 159 -14.93 -13.42 1.18
CA ASN A 159 -15.81 -13.09 2.30
C ASN A 159 -16.25 -11.63 2.29
N ALA A 160 -15.32 -10.71 1.98
CA ALA A 160 -15.62 -9.30 1.84
C ALA A 160 -16.59 -9.05 0.67
N THR A 161 -16.36 -9.68 -0.48
CA THR A 161 -17.22 -9.60 -1.67
C THR A 161 -18.64 -10.08 -1.38
N ARG A 162 -18.80 -11.26 -0.78
CA ARG A 162 -20.13 -11.79 -0.42
C ARG A 162 -20.92 -10.80 0.43
N LYS A 163 -20.29 -10.24 1.46
CA LYS A 163 -20.94 -9.25 2.32
C LYS A 163 -21.17 -7.92 1.62
N LEU A 164 -20.26 -7.52 0.73
CA LEU A 164 -20.42 -6.32 -0.11
C LEU A 164 -21.65 -6.47 -1.03
N HIS A 165 -21.85 -7.63 -1.66
CA HIS A 165 -23.02 -7.91 -2.50
C HIS A 165 -24.33 -7.98 -1.72
N GLU A 166 -24.31 -8.44 -0.47
CA GLU A 166 -25.49 -8.35 0.41
C GLU A 166 -25.94 -6.89 0.63
N MET A 167 -25.01 -5.93 0.65
CA MET A 167 -25.29 -4.49 0.81
C MET A 167 -25.49 -3.77 -0.51
N HIS A 168 -24.75 -4.17 -1.55
CA HIS A 168 -24.67 -3.55 -2.87
C HIS A 168 -24.56 -4.65 -3.95
N PRO A 169 -25.68 -5.19 -4.46
CA PRO A 169 -25.68 -6.34 -5.36
C PRO A 169 -24.84 -6.18 -6.63
N ASP A 170 -24.72 -4.95 -7.14
CA ASP A 170 -23.97 -4.64 -8.37
C ASP A 170 -22.49 -4.31 -8.13
N ALA A 171 -22.00 -4.46 -6.89
CA ALA A 171 -20.61 -4.18 -6.58
C ALA A 171 -19.65 -5.11 -7.33
N ARG A 172 -18.47 -4.60 -7.71
CA ARG A 172 -17.40 -5.43 -8.27
C ARG A 172 -16.89 -6.41 -7.21
N GLU A 173 -16.48 -7.59 -7.66
CA GLU A 173 -15.75 -8.52 -6.80
C GLU A 173 -14.40 -7.94 -6.34
N LEU A 174 -14.13 -8.10 -5.05
CA LEU A 174 -12.81 -7.84 -4.47
C LEU A 174 -11.88 -9.02 -4.74
N THR A 175 -10.61 -8.70 -4.94
CA THR A 175 -9.53 -9.67 -5.14
C THR A 175 -8.39 -9.43 -4.15
N ARG A 176 -7.45 -10.37 -4.04
CA ARG A 176 -6.23 -10.12 -3.24
C ARG A 176 -5.42 -8.89 -3.68
N ARG A 177 -5.54 -8.44 -4.93
CA ARG A 177 -4.89 -7.21 -5.41
C ARG A 177 -5.47 -5.95 -4.82
N ASP A 178 -6.71 -6.02 -4.34
CA ASP A 178 -7.39 -4.90 -3.70
C ASP A 178 -6.98 -4.76 -2.22
N LEU A 179 -6.31 -5.77 -1.64
CA LEU A 179 -5.89 -5.75 -0.24
C LEU A 179 -4.88 -4.62 0.03
N ALA A 180 -5.18 -3.76 1.00
CA ALA A 180 -4.43 -2.53 1.26
C ALA A 180 -3.80 -2.48 2.65
N MET A 181 -4.45 -3.07 3.66
CA MET A 181 -3.95 -3.06 5.04
C MET A 181 -4.39 -4.29 5.80
N VAL A 182 -3.51 -4.75 6.69
CA VAL A 182 -3.77 -5.83 7.63
C VAL A 182 -3.24 -5.41 8.98
N ARG A 183 -4.06 -5.56 10.01
CA ARG A 183 -3.67 -5.31 11.40
C ARG A 183 -4.23 -6.40 12.28
N ARG A 184 -3.38 -7.01 13.10
CA ARG A 184 -3.86 -7.91 14.16
C ARG A 184 -4.21 -7.10 15.40
N LEU A 185 -5.40 -7.34 15.91
CA LEU A 185 -5.92 -6.73 17.12
C LEU A 185 -5.43 -7.52 18.35
N ALA A 186 -5.53 -6.90 19.54
CA ALA A 186 -5.02 -7.47 20.79
C ALA A 186 -5.73 -8.79 21.19
N ASP A 187 -6.98 -8.97 20.74
CA ASP A 187 -7.79 -10.18 20.93
C ASP A 187 -7.46 -11.29 19.92
N GLY A 188 -6.48 -11.08 19.04
CA GLY A 188 -6.10 -12.00 17.97
C GLY A 188 -6.94 -11.88 16.70
N SER A 189 -7.96 -11.03 16.69
CA SER A 189 -8.76 -10.76 15.49
C SER A 189 -7.92 -10.10 14.40
N ALA A 190 -8.24 -10.37 13.14
CA ALA A 190 -7.63 -9.72 11.99
C ALA A 190 -8.54 -8.62 11.46
N PHE A 191 -8.01 -7.40 11.39
CA PHE A 191 -8.62 -6.29 10.67
C PHE A 191 -7.95 -6.15 9.31
N VAL A 192 -8.75 -6.21 8.24
CA VAL A 192 -8.31 -6.27 6.86
C VAL A 192 -9.03 -5.17 6.09
N GLN A 193 -8.32 -4.40 5.26
CA GLN A 193 -8.92 -3.37 4.42
C GLN A 193 -8.60 -3.58 2.95
N PHE A 194 -9.59 -3.36 2.11
CA PHE A 194 -9.49 -3.41 0.65
C PHE A 194 -9.74 -2.03 0.05
N ARG A 195 -8.94 -1.65 -0.95
CA ARG A 195 -9.18 -0.52 -1.83
C ARG A 195 -10.21 -0.93 -2.87
N TYR A 196 -11.39 -0.33 -2.83
CA TYR A 196 -12.47 -0.65 -3.73
C TYR A 196 -12.66 0.48 -4.76
N ARG A 197 -12.26 0.21 -6.01
CA ARG A 197 -12.48 1.11 -7.15
C ARG A 197 -13.75 0.67 -7.87
N GLY A 198 -14.80 1.48 -7.77
CA GLY A 198 -16.11 1.21 -8.37
C GLY A 198 -17.26 1.50 -7.40
N SER A 199 -17.29 2.71 -6.82
CA SER A 199 -18.28 3.06 -5.80
C SER A 199 -19.71 2.70 -6.24
N PRO A 200 -20.52 2.09 -5.35
CA PRO A 200 -21.95 1.88 -5.60
C PRO A 200 -22.72 3.20 -5.77
N HIS A 201 -22.11 4.33 -5.38
CA HIS A 201 -22.70 5.67 -5.34
C HIS A 201 -22.02 6.66 -6.30
N GLY A 202 -21.16 6.19 -7.21
CA GLY A 202 -20.49 7.04 -8.20
C GLY A 202 -19.37 7.94 -7.66
N GLN A 203 -18.91 7.71 -6.41
CA GLN A 203 -17.72 8.39 -5.87
C GLN A 203 -16.40 7.68 -6.21
N ASP A 204 -15.31 8.44 -6.16
CA ASP A 204 -13.95 7.94 -6.27
C ASP A 204 -13.62 6.98 -5.11
N ALA A 205 -12.98 5.86 -5.45
CA ALA A 205 -12.48 4.77 -4.60
C ALA A 205 -12.84 4.78 -3.09
N CYS A 206 -13.63 3.81 -2.59
CA CYS A 206 -13.89 3.65 -1.15
C CYS A 206 -13.05 2.53 -0.50
N LEU A 207 -13.08 2.42 0.84
CA LEU A 207 -12.41 1.36 1.58
C LEU A 207 -13.42 0.36 2.13
N VAL A 208 -13.25 -0.92 1.79
CA VAL A 208 -14.03 -2.02 2.38
C VAL A 208 -13.21 -2.64 3.49
N SER A 209 -13.70 -2.53 4.73
CA SER A 209 -13.05 -3.09 5.91
C SER A 209 -13.73 -4.38 6.32
N LEU A 210 -12.93 -5.37 6.70
CA LEU A 210 -13.37 -6.68 7.17
C LEU A 210 -12.66 -6.98 8.50
N THR A 211 -13.43 -7.23 9.54
CA THR A 211 -12.94 -7.73 10.83
C THR A 211 -13.30 -9.20 10.96
N GLN A 212 -12.28 -10.04 11.03
CA GLN A 212 -12.42 -11.48 11.29
C GLN A 212 -12.03 -11.77 12.73
N SER A 213 -13.04 -12.08 13.54
CA SER A 213 -12.84 -12.56 14.91
C SER A 213 -12.36 -14.01 14.91
N THR A 214 -11.69 -14.41 16.00
CA THR A 214 -11.25 -15.79 16.26
C THR A 214 -12.41 -16.75 16.52
N SER A 215 -13.57 -16.26 16.96
CA SER A 215 -14.73 -17.08 17.35
C SER A 215 -16.06 -16.65 16.72
N GLY A 216 -16.09 -15.55 15.96
CA GLY A 216 -17.31 -14.96 15.41
C GLY A 216 -17.34 -14.89 13.87
N PRO A 217 -18.53 -14.63 13.29
CA PRO A 217 -18.65 -14.41 11.85
C PRO A 217 -17.91 -13.12 11.43
N PRO A 218 -17.41 -13.07 10.17
CA PRO A 218 -16.80 -11.87 9.61
C PRO A 218 -17.76 -10.67 9.65
N ARG A 219 -17.25 -9.50 10.05
CA ARG A 219 -17.98 -8.23 10.00
C ARG A 219 -17.38 -7.35 8.91
N VAL A 220 -18.20 -6.86 7.99
CA VAL A 220 -17.77 -5.96 6.92
C VAL A 220 -18.39 -4.59 7.13
N SER A 221 -17.59 -3.55 6.97
CA SER A 221 -18.03 -2.16 6.96
C SER A 221 -17.42 -1.43 5.77
N ILE A 222 -18.16 -0.51 5.18
CA ILE A 222 -17.68 0.35 4.10
C ILE A 222 -17.38 1.71 4.73
N LEU A 223 -16.18 2.21 4.48
CA LEU A 223 -15.78 3.57 4.83
C LEU A 223 -15.63 4.34 3.53
N ASP A 224 -16.39 5.42 3.40
CA ASP A 224 -16.12 6.41 2.38
C ASP A 224 -14.71 6.96 2.64
N THR A 225 -13.92 7.10 1.58
CA THR A 225 -12.59 7.70 1.69
C THR A 225 -12.74 9.11 2.24
N PRO A 226 -11.85 9.55 3.16
CA PRO A 226 -11.94 10.89 3.70
C PRO A 226 -11.83 11.90 2.55
N THR A 227 -12.88 12.69 2.38
CA THR A 227 -12.83 13.89 1.55
C THR A 227 -11.73 14.77 2.11
N VAL A 228 -10.63 14.94 1.38
CA VAL A 228 -9.66 15.98 1.69
C VAL A 228 -10.43 17.29 1.61
N ILE A 229 -10.59 17.97 2.74
CA ILE A 229 -11.16 19.32 2.78
C ILE A 229 -10.23 20.18 1.92
N ARG A 230 -10.74 20.61 0.77
CA ARG A 230 -10.07 21.53 -0.16
C ARG A 230 -10.04 22.93 0.43
#